data_AF-A0A8J6SPF8-F1
#
_entry.id   AF-A0A8J6SPF8-F1
#
_cell.length_a   1.000
_cell.length_b   1.000
_cell.length_c   1.000
_cell.angle_alpha   90.00
_cell.angle_beta   90.00
_cell.angle_gamma   90.00
#
_symmetry.space_group_name_H-M   'P 1'
#
loop_
_entity.id
_entity.type
_entity.pdbx_description
1 polymer ?
#
loop_
_entity_poly.entity_id
_entity_poly.type
_entity_poly.pdbx_seq_one_letter_code
_entity_poly.pdbx_strand_id
1 'polypeptide(L)'
;MASTDAQFASAGNDWDLETLYTDLASAKGKRLTLVEKLHLRGLLCGYSPTEIAQKLNKNVKGVGVDLSNTLYQYVKNLVSKCDEKIENWRNINEWLEEAGYKSQPSIESQISDRLQVKFIINKANISLERNNIIVDLNLRIVAPSPLEEPIIQDVDNNGKG
;
A
#
# COMPACT_ATOMS: atom_id res chain seq x y z
N MET A 1 11.31 -27.47 -14.59
CA MET A 1 10.12 -27.28 -13.74
C MET A 1 10.33 -25.97 -13.00
N ALA A 2 9.61 -24.90 -13.38
CA ALA A 2 9.79 -23.60 -12.75
C ALA A 2 9.19 -23.64 -11.34
N SER A 3 9.97 -23.26 -10.33
CA SER A 3 9.53 -23.15 -8.95
C SER A 3 8.32 -22.21 -8.89
N THR A 4 7.14 -22.76 -8.65
CA THR A 4 5.87 -22.02 -8.55
C THR A 4 5.91 -20.92 -7.48
N ASP A 5 6.84 -21.01 -6.52
CA ASP A 5 7.05 -19.98 -5.50
C ASP A 5 7.55 -18.64 -6.07
N ALA A 6 8.24 -18.65 -7.22
CA ALA A 6 8.72 -17.43 -7.87
C ALA A 6 7.61 -16.70 -8.66
N GLN A 7 6.48 -17.35 -8.93
CA GLN A 7 5.38 -16.71 -9.65
C GLN A 7 4.71 -15.68 -8.75
N PHE A 8 4.50 -14.47 -9.29
CA PHE A 8 3.91 -13.34 -8.57
C PHE A 8 4.75 -12.83 -7.38
N ALA A 9 6.08 -13.06 -7.39
CA ALA A 9 6.97 -12.59 -6.33
C ALA A 9 6.95 -11.07 -6.15
N SER A 10 6.62 -10.30 -7.20
CA SER A 10 6.47 -8.84 -7.14
C SER A 10 5.41 -8.37 -6.15
N ALA A 11 4.45 -9.23 -5.75
CA ALA A 11 3.48 -8.88 -4.72
C ALA A 11 4.14 -8.50 -3.39
N GLY A 12 5.29 -9.09 -3.06
CA GLY A 12 6.01 -8.79 -1.83
C GLY A 12 6.69 -7.42 -1.80
N ASN A 13 6.73 -6.69 -2.91
CA ASN A 13 7.28 -5.34 -2.96
C ASN A 13 6.27 -4.29 -2.51
N ASP A 14 4.99 -4.52 -2.82
CA ASP A 14 3.91 -3.54 -2.61
C ASP A 14 2.98 -3.93 -1.44
N TRP A 15 3.14 -5.13 -0.88
CA TRP A 15 2.24 -5.67 0.13
C TRP A 15 3.00 -6.36 1.26
N ASP A 16 2.52 -6.17 2.49
CA ASP A 16 3.00 -6.90 3.66
C ASP A 16 2.40 -8.32 3.67
N LEU A 17 3.06 -9.20 2.91
CA LEU A 17 2.64 -10.59 2.76
C LEU A 17 2.71 -11.38 4.07
N GLU A 18 3.63 -11.03 4.98
CA GLU A 18 3.79 -11.76 6.25
C GLU A 18 2.58 -11.53 7.15
N THR A 19 2.20 -10.27 7.34
CA THR A 19 1.03 -9.89 8.13
C THR A 19 -0.24 -10.40 7.44
N LEU A 20 -0.38 -10.23 6.12
CA LEU A 20 -1.52 -10.76 5.35
C LEU A 20 -1.72 -12.26 5.53
N TYR A 21 -0.66 -13.07 5.45
CA TYR A 21 -0.79 -14.52 5.62
C TYR A 21 -1.16 -14.91 7.04
N THR A 22 -0.68 -14.16 8.04
CA THR A 22 -0.98 -14.42 9.45
C THR A 22 -2.43 -14.08 9.75
N ASP A 23 -2.89 -12.94 9.28
CA ASP A 23 -4.23 -12.43 9.55
C ASP A 23 -5.30 -13.21 8.77
N LEU A 24 -5.03 -13.54 7.50
CA LEU A 24 -5.92 -14.43 6.74
C LEU A 24 -5.96 -15.84 7.32
N ALA A 25 -4.85 -16.34 7.90
CA ALA A 25 -4.85 -17.64 8.58
C ALA A 25 -5.71 -17.60 9.84
N SER A 26 -5.70 -16.48 10.55
CA SER A 26 -6.56 -16.23 11.72
C SER A 26 -8.03 -16.12 11.30
N ALA A 27 -8.34 -15.39 10.24
CA ALA A 27 -9.70 -15.24 9.70
C ALA A 27 -10.27 -16.56 9.15
N LYS A 28 -9.41 -17.42 8.56
CA LYS A 28 -9.78 -18.78 8.12
C LYS A 28 -9.85 -19.79 9.29
N GLY A 29 -9.19 -19.50 10.41
CA GLY A 29 -8.97 -20.43 11.52
C GLY A 29 -7.96 -21.55 11.25
N LYS A 30 -7.23 -21.50 10.13
CA LYS A 30 -6.21 -22.49 9.70
C LYS A 30 -5.14 -21.82 8.84
N ARG A 31 -3.95 -22.43 8.76
CA ARG A 31 -2.86 -21.97 7.89
C ARG A 31 -3.31 -21.93 6.42
N LEU A 32 -2.89 -20.89 5.69
CA LEU A 32 -3.07 -20.83 4.24
C LEU A 32 -2.23 -21.90 3.57
N THR A 33 -2.84 -22.59 2.60
CA THR A 33 -2.16 -23.53 1.72
C THR A 33 -1.25 -22.79 0.74
N LEU A 34 -0.27 -23.48 0.18
CA LEU A 34 0.63 -22.91 -0.84
C LEU A 34 -0.14 -22.36 -2.05
N VAL A 35 -1.22 -23.05 -2.44
CA VAL A 35 -2.08 -22.64 -3.56
C VAL A 35 -2.81 -21.33 -3.25
N GLU A 36 -3.35 -21.19 -2.04
CA GLU A 36 -4.02 -19.94 -1.61
C GLU A 36 -3.03 -18.78 -1.54
N LYS A 37 -1.83 -19.00 -1.01
CA LYS A 37 -0.78 -17.96 -0.99
C LYS A 37 -0.41 -17.53 -2.41
N LEU A 38 -0.30 -18.49 -3.33
CA LEU A 38 0.03 -18.22 -4.73
C LEU A 38 -1.08 -17.45 -5.45
N HIS A 39 -2.34 -17.87 -5.28
CA HIS A 39 -3.49 -17.17 -5.83
C HIS A 39 -3.62 -15.75 -5.24
N LEU A 40 -3.34 -15.58 -3.94
CA LEU A 40 -3.34 -14.26 -3.30
C LEU A 40 -2.29 -13.35 -3.92
N ARG A 41 -1.04 -13.81 -4.05
CA ARG A 41 0.03 -13.04 -4.71
C ARG A 41 -0.37 -12.63 -6.13
N GLY A 42 -1.04 -13.52 -6.87
CA GLY A 42 -1.60 -13.21 -8.19
C GLY A 42 -2.58 -12.04 -8.18
N LEU A 43 -3.54 -12.03 -7.24
CA LEU A 43 -4.50 -10.94 -7.09
C LEU A 43 -3.83 -9.62 -6.69
N LEU A 44 -2.90 -9.67 -5.74
CA LEU A 44 -2.17 -8.50 -5.23
C LEU A 44 -1.27 -7.86 -6.30
N CYS A 45 -0.77 -8.66 -7.25
CA CYS A 45 -0.09 -8.18 -8.46
C CYS A 45 -1.03 -7.54 -9.49
N GLY A 46 -2.34 -7.51 -9.26
CA GLY A 46 -3.32 -6.95 -10.17
C GLY A 46 -3.73 -7.88 -11.31
N TYR A 47 -3.50 -9.20 -11.20
CA TYR A 47 -3.98 -10.16 -12.18
C TYR A 47 -5.41 -10.60 -11.88
N SER A 48 -6.24 -10.67 -12.91
CA SER A 48 -7.58 -11.25 -12.83
C SER A 48 -7.53 -12.77 -12.61
N PRO A 49 -8.62 -13.39 -12.11
CA PRO A 49 -8.72 -14.85 -11.98
C PRO A 49 -8.37 -15.62 -13.25
N THR A 50 -8.74 -15.08 -14.42
CA THR A 50 -8.43 -15.66 -15.73
C THR A 50 -6.93 -15.61 -16.04
N GLU A 51 -6.28 -14.46 -15.79
CA GLU A 51 -4.84 -14.29 -16.00
C GLU A 51 -4.02 -15.15 -15.04
N ILE A 52 -4.45 -15.26 -13.78
CA ILE A 52 -3.85 -16.16 -12.80
C ILE A 52 -3.94 -17.60 -13.31
N ALA A 53 -5.13 -18.05 -13.73
CA ALA A 53 -5.30 -19.40 -14.26
C ALA A 53 -4.40 -19.68 -15.48
N GLN A 54 -4.30 -18.73 -16.41
CA GLN A 54 -3.41 -18.85 -17.57
C GLN A 54 -1.94 -18.96 -17.16
N LYS A 55 -1.46 -18.09 -16.26
CA LYS A 55 -0.07 -18.12 -15.78
C LYS A 55 0.28 -19.37 -14.98
N LEU A 56 -0.71 -19.93 -14.27
CA LEU A 56 -0.58 -21.19 -13.53
C LEU A 56 -0.82 -22.44 -14.39
N ASN A 57 -1.16 -22.27 -15.67
CA ASN A 57 -1.60 -23.34 -16.57
C ASN A 57 -2.71 -24.22 -15.95
N LYS A 58 -3.67 -23.56 -15.28
CA LYS A 58 -4.84 -24.17 -14.62
C LYS A 58 -6.13 -23.83 -15.34
N ASN A 59 -7.19 -24.58 -15.01
CA ASN A 59 -8.52 -24.29 -15.52
C ASN A 59 -9.07 -22.97 -14.92
N VAL A 60 -9.47 -22.04 -15.79
CA VAL A 60 -10.02 -20.72 -15.43
C VAL A 60 -11.23 -20.84 -14.50
N LYS A 61 -12.17 -21.75 -14.79
CA LYS A 61 -13.35 -21.96 -13.94
C LYS A 61 -12.96 -22.49 -12.57
N GLY A 62 -11.99 -23.40 -12.53
CA GLY A 62 -11.46 -23.95 -11.27
C GLY A 62 -10.87 -22.87 -10.37
N VAL A 63 -10.01 -22.00 -10.91
CA VAL A 63 -9.40 -20.90 -10.15
C VAL A 63 -10.44 -19.87 -9.70
N GLY A 64 -11.40 -19.51 -10.55
CA GLY A 64 -12.47 -18.58 -10.17
C GLY A 64 -13.33 -19.10 -9.02
N VAL A 65 -13.72 -20.37 -9.06
CA VAL A 65 -14.50 -21.01 -7.98
C VAL A 65 -13.68 -21.12 -6.71
N ASP A 66 -12.40 -21.50 -6.81
CA ASP A 66 -11.49 -21.58 -5.67
C ASP A 66 -11.35 -20.23 -4.97
N LEU A 67 -11.06 -19.16 -5.72
CA LEU A 67 -10.98 -17.79 -5.21
C LEU A 67 -12.26 -17.34 -4.51
N SER A 68 -13.42 -17.60 -5.13
CA SER A 68 -14.73 -17.20 -4.61
C SER A 68 -15.08 -17.88 -3.29
N ASN A 69 -14.70 -19.15 -3.15
CA ASN A 69 -14.97 -19.96 -1.96
C ASN A 69 -13.90 -19.83 -0.86
N THR A 70 -12.71 -19.34 -1.20
CA THR A 70 -11.57 -19.25 -0.27
C THR A 70 -11.18 -17.81 0.00
N LEU A 71 -10.23 -17.25 -0.75
CA LEU A 71 -9.62 -15.95 -0.50
C LEU A 71 -10.64 -14.83 -0.37
N TYR A 72 -11.69 -14.83 -1.18
CA TYR A 72 -12.73 -13.81 -1.11
C TYR A 72 -13.50 -13.85 0.21
N GLN A 73 -13.79 -15.05 0.73
CA GLN A 73 -14.44 -15.20 2.03
C GLN A 73 -13.49 -14.84 3.17
N TYR A 74 -12.21 -15.21 3.06
CA TYR A 74 -11.23 -14.92 4.11
C TYR A 74 -10.97 -13.42 4.23
N VAL A 75 -10.86 -12.72 3.10
CA VAL A 75 -10.71 -11.26 3.09
C VAL A 75 -11.96 -10.59 3.65
N LYS A 76 -13.17 -11.01 3.25
CA LYS A 76 -14.42 -10.47 3.85
C LYS A 76 -14.45 -10.58 5.37
N ASN A 77 -14.11 -11.76 5.88
CA ASN A 77 -14.08 -12.01 7.31
C ASN A 77 -13.01 -11.15 8.00
N LEU A 78 -11.86 -10.97 7.35
CA LEU A 78 -10.76 -10.16 7.87
C LEU A 78 -11.15 -8.68 7.97
N VAL A 79 -11.76 -8.10 6.92
CA VAL A 79 -12.16 -6.68 6.90
C VAL A 79 -13.56 -6.43 7.46
N SER A 80 -14.20 -7.45 8.06
CA SER A 80 -15.57 -7.39 8.59
C SER A 80 -16.63 -6.90 7.58
N LYS A 81 -16.43 -7.15 6.28
CA LYS A 81 -17.36 -6.82 5.18
C LYS A 81 -18.19 -8.04 4.75
N CYS A 82 -18.74 -8.77 5.73
CA CYS A 82 -19.45 -10.03 5.49
C CYS A 82 -20.70 -9.86 4.62
N ASP A 83 -21.42 -8.75 4.78
CA ASP A 83 -22.66 -8.43 4.05
C ASP A 83 -22.41 -7.83 2.65
N GLU A 84 -21.18 -7.42 2.34
CA GLU A 84 -20.87 -6.75 1.08
C GLU A 84 -20.63 -7.77 -0.04
N LYS A 85 -21.28 -7.61 -1.19
CA LYS A 85 -21.09 -8.52 -2.33
C LYS A 85 -19.80 -8.15 -3.08
N ILE A 86 -18.94 -9.14 -3.31
CA ILE A 86 -17.78 -8.96 -4.18
C ILE A 86 -18.25 -9.05 -5.62
N GLU A 87 -18.44 -7.90 -6.25
CA GLU A 87 -18.83 -7.82 -7.67
C GLU A 87 -17.62 -7.82 -8.60
N ASN A 88 -16.48 -7.33 -8.12
CA ASN A 88 -15.23 -7.29 -8.86
C ASN A 88 -14.09 -7.79 -7.96
N TRP A 89 -13.20 -8.61 -8.54
CA TRP A 89 -12.01 -9.10 -7.84
C TRP A 89 -11.10 -7.97 -7.38
N ARG A 90 -11.16 -6.80 -8.03
CA ARG A 90 -10.41 -5.60 -7.62
C ARG A 90 -10.78 -5.09 -6.24
N ASN A 91 -12.03 -5.30 -5.79
CA ASN A 91 -12.47 -4.91 -4.46
C ASN A 91 -11.60 -5.57 -3.37
N ILE A 92 -11.04 -6.77 -3.64
CA ILE A 92 -10.13 -7.42 -2.70
C ILE A 92 -8.88 -6.58 -2.47
N ASN A 93 -8.28 -6.03 -3.53
CA ASN A 93 -7.10 -5.19 -3.40
C ASN A 93 -7.45 -3.88 -2.70
N GLU A 94 -8.58 -3.26 -3.06
CA GLU A 94 -9.04 -2.02 -2.41
C GLU A 94 -9.27 -2.23 -0.91
N TRP A 95 -9.97 -3.30 -0.51
CA TRP A 95 -10.23 -3.58 0.90
C TRP A 95 -8.97 -3.89 1.71
N LEU A 96 -8.01 -4.60 1.11
CA LEU A 96 -6.73 -4.88 1.77
C LEU A 96 -5.86 -3.62 1.86
N GLU A 97 -5.94 -2.72 0.88
CA GLU A 97 -5.30 -1.40 0.92
C GLU A 97 -5.91 -0.52 2.02
N GLU A 98 -7.25 -0.44 2.09
CA GLU A 98 -7.98 0.29 3.15
C GLU A 98 -7.66 -0.26 4.55
N ALA A 99 -7.46 -1.58 4.67
CA ALA A 99 -7.06 -2.23 5.91
C ALA A 99 -5.58 -2.04 6.27
N GLY A 100 -4.79 -1.36 5.42
CA GLY A 100 -3.40 -0.99 5.69
C GLY A 100 -2.37 -2.07 5.34
N TYR A 101 -2.74 -3.11 4.58
CA TYR A 101 -1.82 -4.18 4.18
C TYR A 101 -0.95 -3.84 2.99
N LYS A 102 -1.33 -2.83 2.21
CA LYS A 102 -0.48 -2.34 1.14
C LYS A 102 0.70 -1.65 1.80
N SER A 103 1.89 -2.16 1.53
CA SER A 103 3.13 -1.50 1.95
C SER A 103 3.05 -0.08 1.40
N GLN A 104 3.04 0.89 2.32
CA GLN A 104 3.12 2.27 1.89
C GLN A 104 4.34 2.37 0.96
N PRO A 105 4.24 3.05 -0.19
CA PRO A 105 5.42 3.31 -1.00
C PRO A 105 6.42 3.89 -0.03
N SER A 106 7.51 3.14 0.20
CA SER A 106 8.53 3.50 1.15
C SER A 106 8.85 4.95 0.85
N ILE A 107 8.48 5.85 1.76
CA ILE A 107 8.76 7.26 1.55
C ILE A 107 10.29 7.45 1.47
N GLU A 108 11.09 6.41 1.71
CA GLU A 108 12.51 6.32 1.34
C GLU A 108 12.81 6.67 -0.12
N SER A 109 11.97 6.37 -1.12
CA SER A 109 12.29 6.69 -2.52
C SER A 109 12.11 8.18 -2.89
N GLN A 110 11.48 9.00 -2.04
CA GLN A 110 11.38 10.46 -2.23
C GLN A 110 11.98 11.26 -1.05
N ILE A 111 12.18 10.66 0.12
CA ILE A 111 12.86 11.26 1.28
C ILE A 111 14.38 11.03 1.24
N SER A 112 14.90 10.13 0.39
CA SER A 112 16.36 10.01 0.25
C SER A 112 17.02 11.32 -0.17
N ASP A 113 16.27 12.27 -0.73
CA ASP A 113 16.69 13.66 -0.98
C ASP A 113 16.00 14.72 -0.09
N ARG A 114 14.97 14.36 0.69
CA ARG A 114 14.23 15.32 1.54
C ARG A 114 14.07 14.85 2.98
N LEU A 115 15.20 14.91 3.67
CA LEU A 115 15.34 15.08 5.12
C LEU A 115 14.72 13.98 5.99
N GLN A 116 15.56 13.05 6.47
CA GLN A 116 15.28 12.33 7.72
C GLN A 116 15.29 13.32 8.89
N VAL A 117 14.16 13.99 9.14
CA VAL A 117 14.07 14.92 10.28
C VAL A 117 13.63 14.14 11.52
N LYS A 118 14.59 13.91 12.43
CA LYS A 118 14.29 13.48 13.78
C LYS A 118 13.89 14.71 14.61
N PHE A 119 12.59 14.85 14.88
CA PHE A 119 12.11 15.90 15.77
C PHE A 119 12.19 15.44 17.23
N ILE A 120 12.99 16.13 18.03
CA ILE A 120 13.01 15.97 19.48
C ILE A 120 12.04 17.02 20.05
N ILE A 121 10.97 16.54 20.68
CA ILE A 121 9.94 17.39 21.27
C ILE A 121 10.33 17.66 22.73
N ASN A 122 10.68 18.91 23.05
CA ASN A 122 11.10 19.28 24.41
C ASN A 122 9.93 19.37 25.39
N LYS A 123 8.72 19.69 24.89
CA LYS A 123 7.52 19.79 25.72
C LYS A 123 6.28 19.48 24.87
N ALA A 124 5.47 18.56 25.36
CA ALA A 124 4.13 18.28 24.86
C ALA A 124 3.16 18.42 26.03
N ASN A 125 1.97 18.97 25.78
CA ASN A 125 0.88 18.85 26.74
C ASN A 125 -0.02 17.69 26.29
N ILE A 126 -0.29 16.77 27.21
CA ILE A 126 -1.16 15.63 26.96
C ILE A 126 -2.31 15.74 27.95
N SER A 127 -3.54 15.79 27.45
CA SER A 127 -4.75 15.78 28.28
C SER A 127 -5.68 14.65 27.84
N LEU A 128 -6.48 14.17 28.80
CA LEU A 128 -7.55 13.22 28.54
C LEU A 128 -8.87 13.94 28.78
N GLU A 129 -9.65 14.15 27.72
CA GLU A 129 -10.95 14.79 27.80
C GLU A 129 -12.04 13.79 27.40
N ARG A 130 -12.89 13.43 28.36
CA ARG A 130 -13.86 12.32 28.24
C ARG A 130 -13.13 11.03 27.85
N ASN A 131 -13.20 10.62 26.58
CA ASN A 131 -12.58 9.42 26.01
C ASN A 131 -11.51 9.75 24.95
N ASN A 132 -11.13 11.03 24.82
CA ASN A 132 -10.19 11.48 23.80
C ASN A 132 -8.87 11.85 24.46
N ILE A 133 -7.77 11.34 23.90
CA ILE A 133 -6.42 11.81 24.23
C ILE A 133 -6.11 12.98 23.30
N ILE A 134 -5.84 14.14 23.88
CA ILE A 134 -5.44 15.35 23.17
C ILE A 134 -3.95 15.56 23.41
N VAL A 135 -3.20 15.79 22.34
CA VAL A 135 -1.75 16.02 22.40
C VAL A 135 -1.42 17.33 21.68
N ASP A 136 -1.07 18.36 22.46
CA ASP A 136 -0.69 19.67 21.93
C ASP A 136 0.83 19.77 21.75
N LEU A 137 1.25 20.08 20.53
CA LEU A 137 2.64 20.20 20.12
C LEU A 137 2.91 21.60 19.56
N ASN A 138 3.87 22.31 20.14
CA ASN A 138 4.34 23.58 19.59
C ASN A 138 5.55 23.34 18.70
N LEU A 139 5.41 23.59 17.39
CA LEU A 139 6.47 23.39 16.40
C LEU A 139 6.76 24.69 15.64
N ARG A 140 8.04 25.02 15.46
CA ARG A 140 8.49 26.13 14.59
C ARG A 140 9.26 25.56 13.41
N ILE A 141 8.78 25.83 12.20
CA ILE A 141 9.44 25.47 10.94
C ILE A 141 9.87 26.77 10.27
N VAL A 142 11.16 26.87 9.92
CA VAL A 142 11.70 27.99 9.15
C VAL A 142 12.12 27.44 7.80
N ALA A 143 11.41 27.83 6.75
CA ALA A 143 11.81 27.55 5.37
C ALA A 143 12.47 28.80 4.77
N PRO A 144 13.49 28.66 3.91
CA PRO A 144 14.04 29.80 3.20
C PRO A 144 12.98 30.39 2.27
N SER A 145 12.81 31.71 2.30
CA SER A 145 12.02 32.43 1.31
C SER A 145 12.75 32.40 -0.04
N PRO A 146 12.06 32.18 -1.17
CA PRO A 146 12.69 32.28 -2.47
C PRO A 146 13.27 33.69 -2.63
N LEU A 147 14.58 33.76 -2.90
CA LEU A 147 15.28 34.99 -3.24
C LEU A 147 14.60 35.62 -4.46
N GLU A 148 14.19 36.88 -4.35
CA GLU A 148 13.81 37.70 -5.51
C GLU A 148 14.97 37.66 -6.52
N GLU A 149 14.70 37.13 -7.72
CA GLU A 149 15.69 37.13 -8.80
C GLU A 149 16.01 38.60 -9.17
N PRO A 150 17.29 38.92 -9.44
CA PRO A 150 17.68 40.29 -9.75
C PRO A 150 17.08 40.69 -11.11
N ILE A 151 16.36 41.81 -11.14
CA ILE A 151 15.85 42.43 -12.36
C ILE A 151 17.05 42.83 -13.22
N ILE A 152 17.29 42.10 -14.31
CA ILE A 152 18.31 42.46 -15.30
C ILE A 152 17.80 43.70 -16.03
N GLN A 153 18.46 44.84 -15.83
CA GLN A 153 18.24 46.05 -16.63
C GLN A 153 18.98 45.88 -17.96
N ASP A 154 18.24 45.76 -19.06
CA ASP A 154 18.76 45.87 -20.42
C ASP A 154 19.33 47.29 -20.62
N VAL A 155 20.65 47.38 -20.80
CA VAL A 155 21.30 48.63 -21.21
C VAL A 155 21.45 48.59 -22.73
N ASP A 156 20.50 49.23 -23.42
CA ASP A 156 20.63 49.53 -24.84
C ASP A 156 21.83 50.46 -25.06
N ASN A 157 22.89 49.95 -25.67
CA ASN A 157 23.93 50.79 -26.22
C ASN A 157 24.38 50.22 -27.57
N ASN A 158 23.86 50.80 -28.66
CA ASN A 158 24.71 51.10 -29.80
C ASN A 158 24.07 52.12 -30.74
N GLY A 159 24.48 53.37 -30.56
CA GLY A 159 24.64 54.30 -31.67
C GLY A 159 26.11 54.35 -32.07
N LYS A 160 26.43 54.00 -33.32
CA LYS A 160 27.34 54.74 -34.21
C LYS A 160 27.55 54.02 -35.55
N GLY A 161 27.29 54.76 -36.62
CA GLY A 161 27.52 54.44 -38.03
C GLY A 161 26.82 55.45 -38.89
#